data_AF-A0A8J3MUM3-F1
#
_entry.id   AF-A0A8J3MUM3-F1
#
_cell.length_a   1.000
_cell.length_b   1.000
_cell.length_c   1.000
_cell.angle_alpha   90.00
_cell.angle_beta   90.00
_cell.angle_gamma   90.00
#
_symmetry.space_group_name_H-M   'P 1'
#
loop_
_entity.id
_entity.type
_entity.pdbx_description
1 polymer ?
#
loop_
_entity_poly.entity_id
_entity_poly.type
_entity_poly.pdbx_seq_one_letter_code
_entity_poly.pdbx_strand_id
1 'polypeptide(L)'
;MEGVTEEQAHWTPLGTANPLAATYVHAIASEDLAINMVLKGGAPLYASEWANKTGISDVQPLSSPEWARSVRIDLPQTLSYAQAVHAATDAYLATLTDEDLDRDLDLTAFGLGHMTVGVILNRMVLGHVDNMTGEISVLKGLQGTKGYPI
;
A
#
# COMPACT_ATOMS: atom_id res chain seq x y z
N MET A 1 2.42 -2.01 -11.81
CA MET A 1 1.39 -3.02 -12.15
C MET A 1 1.02 -3.04 -13.63
N GLU A 2 1.34 -2.01 -14.42
CA GLU A 2 1.09 -2.05 -15.87
C GLU A 2 1.70 -3.28 -16.55
N GLY A 3 0.89 -3.91 -17.41
CA GLY A 3 1.26 -5.10 -18.18
C GLY A 3 1.38 -6.40 -17.38
N VAL A 4 1.07 -6.37 -16.07
CA VAL A 4 1.07 -7.58 -15.21
C VAL A 4 -0.19 -8.38 -15.50
N THR A 5 -0.04 -9.69 -15.73
CA THR A 5 -1.16 -10.63 -15.85
C THR A 5 -1.56 -11.20 -14.49
N GLU A 6 -2.75 -11.82 -14.41
CA GLU A 6 -3.19 -12.56 -13.21
C GLU A 6 -2.18 -13.66 -12.80
N GLU A 7 -1.67 -14.42 -13.76
CA GLU A 7 -0.65 -15.44 -13.50
C GLU A 7 0.63 -14.82 -12.89
N GLN A 8 1.06 -13.67 -13.41
CA GLN A 8 2.25 -12.99 -12.91
C GLN A 8 2.04 -12.36 -11.53
N ALA A 9 0.82 -11.90 -11.25
CA ALA A 9 0.46 -11.31 -9.98
C ALA A 9 0.52 -12.36 -8.86
N HIS A 10 0.08 -13.59 -9.12
CA HIS A 10 0.05 -14.66 -8.12
C HIS A 10 1.20 -15.66 -8.22
N TRP A 11 2.14 -15.46 -9.14
CA TRP A 11 3.35 -16.26 -9.20
C TRP A 11 4.08 -16.21 -7.85
N THR A 12 4.50 -17.38 -7.39
CA THR A 12 5.14 -17.56 -6.09
C THR A 12 6.66 -17.61 -6.29
N PRO A 13 7.40 -16.59 -5.83
CA PRO A 13 8.86 -16.58 -5.98
C PRO A 13 9.51 -17.64 -5.10
N LEU A 14 10.68 -18.12 -5.52
CA LEU A 14 11.53 -19.01 -4.72
C LEU A 14 11.98 -18.33 -3.42
N GLY A 15 12.23 -19.14 -2.38
CA GLY A 15 12.66 -18.65 -1.07
C GLY A 15 11.52 -18.01 -0.29
N THR A 16 11.79 -16.88 0.37
CA THR A 16 10.85 -16.20 1.30
C THR A 16 10.30 -14.89 0.73
N ALA A 17 10.57 -14.56 -0.53
CA ALA A 17 10.04 -13.36 -1.16
C ALA A 17 8.52 -13.45 -1.38
N ASN A 18 7.84 -12.33 -1.20
CA ASN A 18 6.39 -12.22 -1.35
C ASN A 18 5.98 -12.25 -2.83
N PRO A 19 4.81 -12.83 -3.16
CA PRO A 19 4.20 -12.68 -4.47
C PRO A 19 3.90 -11.22 -4.81
N LEU A 20 3.88 -10.90 -6.11
CA LEU A 20 3.68 -9.54 -6.61
C LEU A 20 2.34 -8.94 -6.16
N ALA A 21 1.26 -9.73 -6.19
CA ALA A 21 -0.05 -9.32 -5.69
C ALA A 21 -0.03 -8.93 -4.20
N ALA A 22 0.63 -9.73 -3.36
CA ALA A 22 0.73 -9.47 -1.93
C ALA A 22 1.54 -8.21 -1.64
N THR A 23 2.69 -8.03 -2.30
CA THR A 23 3.51 -6.82 -2.20
C THR A 23 2.72 -5.58 -2.62
N TYR A 24 1.96 -5.66 -3.71
CA TYR A 24 1.13 -4.54 -4.18
C TYR A 24 -0.02 -4.22 -3.22
N VAL A 25 -0.73 -5.23 -2.73
CA VAL A 25 -1.79 -5.05 -1.74
C VAL A 25 -1.26 -4.43 -0.46
N HIS A 26 -0.12 -4.90 0.03
CA HIS A 26 0.53 -4.35 1.22
C HIS A 26 0.83 -2.86 1.04
N ALA A 27 1.43 -2.46 -0.08
CA ALA A 27 1.71 -1.06 -0.37
C ALA A 27 0.46 -0.18 -0.30
N ILE A 28 -0.61 -0.57 -1.01
CA ILE A 28 -1.83 0.24 -1.11
C ILE A 28 -2.62 0.25 0.20
N ALA A 29 -2.73 -0.88 0.90
CA ALA A 29 -3.44 -0.95 2.18
C ALA A 29 -2.71 -0.17 3.29
N SER A 30 -1.37 -0.16 3.29
CA SER A 30 -0.58 0.66 4.21
C SER A 30 -0.74 2.15 3.94
N GLU A 31 -0.75 2.59 2.67
CA GLU A 31 -1.04 3.98 2.31
C GLU A 31 -2.45 4.39 2.78
N ASP A 32 -3.47 3.58 2.51
CA ASP A 32 -4.85 3.85 2.95
C ASP A 32 -4.95 4.01 4.47
N LEU A 33 -4.31 3.11 5.23
CA LEU A 33 -4.27 3.18 6.68
C LEU A 33 -3.55 4.45 7.17
N ALA A 34 -2.37 4.76 6.60
CA ALA A 34 -1.61 5.94 6.99
C ALA A 34 -2.41 7.24 6.73
N ILE A 35 -3.02 7.37 5.55
CA ILE A 35 -3.76 8.59 5.19
C ILE A 35 -5.10 8.66 5.91
N ASN A 36 -5.96 7.66 5.75
CA ASN A 36 -7.36 7.77 6.16
C ASN A 36 -7.58 7.44 7.64
N MET A 37 -6.81 6.52 8.22
CA MET A 37 -6.90 6.23 9.64
C MET A 37 -5.97 7.10 10.48
N VAL A 38 -4.67 7.07 10.21
CA VAL A 38 -3.68 7.72 11.09
C VAL A 38 -3.74 9.24 10.97
N LEU A 39 -3.70 9.77 9.74
CA LEU A 39 -3.58 11.22 9.53
C LEU A 39 -4.92 11.97 9.55
N LYS A 40 -5.98 11.37 9.00
CA LYS A 40 -7.34 11.93 9.03
C LYS A 40 -8.17 11.54 10.25
N GLY A 41 -7.78 10.49 10.98
CA GLY A 41 -8.55 9.99 12.14
C GLY A 41 -9.84 9.23 11.79
N GLY A 42 -10.00 8.80 10.53
CA GLY A 42 -11.18 8.10 10.04
C GLY A 42 -11.00 6.58 9.94
N ALA A 43 -11.88 5.92 9.19
CA ALA A 43 -11.68 4.54 8.76
C ALA A 43 -10.91 4.51 7.44
N PRO A 44 -10.03 3.51 7.20
CA PRO A 44 -9.50 3.24 5.88
C PRO A 44 -10.61 3.02 4.87
N LEU A 45 -10.37 3.35 3.60
CA LEU A 45 -11.31 3.13 2.51
C LEU A 45 -11.69 1.66 2.40
N TYR A 46 -10.74 0.73 2.54
CA TYR A 46 -11.03 -0.72 2.48
C TYR A 46 -12.03 -1.19 3.55
N ALA A 47 -12.16 -0.44 4.66
CA ALA A 47 -13.07 -0.73 5.77
C ALA A 47 -14.35 0.15 5.75
N SER A 48 -14.49 1.02 4.75
CA SER A 48 -15.60 1.97 4.64
C SER A 48 -16.20 1.95 3.23
N GLU A 49 -15.98 2.98 2.41
CA GLU A 49 -16.60 3.13 1.08
C GLU A 49 -16.27 1.98 0.11
N TRP A 50 -15.06 1.42 0.26
CA TRP A 50 -14.54 0.32 -0.55
C TRP A 50 -14.70 -1.06 0.09
N ALA A 51 -15.44 -1.16 1.20
CA ALA A 51 -15.75 -2.44 1.81
C ALA A 51 -16.39 -3.40 0.79
N ASN A 52 -15.79 -4.58 0.63
CA ASN A 52 -16.19 -5.62 -0.35
C ASN A 52 -16.07 -5.21 -1.83
N LYS A 53 -15.33 -4.13 -2.16
CA LYS A 53 -15.12 -3.64 -3.53
C LYS A 53 -13.65 -3.51 -3.92
N THR A 54 -12.74 -3.87 -3.01
CA THR A 54 -11.29 -3.75 -3.24
C THR A 54 -10.75 -4.75 -4.26
N GLY A 55 -11.51 -5.80 -4.57
CA GLY A 55 -11.02 -6.95 -5.33
C GLY A 55 -10.02 -7.82 -4.56
N ILE A 56 -9.75 -7.54 -3.28
CA ILE A 56 -8.76 -8.26 -2.46
C ILE A 56 -9.52 -9.25 -1.57
N SER A 57 -9.10 -10.52 -1.56
CA SER A 57 -9.77 -11.58 -0.80
C SER A 57 -9.73 -11.38 0.71
N ASP A 58 -8.62 -10.83 1.21
CA ASP A 58 -8.40 -10.53 2.62
C ASP A 58 -7.41 -9.36 2.74
N VAL A 59 -7.89 -8.20 3.20
CA VAL A 59 -7.06 -7.00 3.36
C VAL A 59 -6.43 -7.01 4.74
N GLN A 60 -5.13 -7.31 4.81
CA GLN A 60 -4.35 -7.25 6.05
C GLN A 60 -3.25 -6.18 5.95
N PRO A 61 -3.40 -5.03 6.64
CA PRO A 61 -2.36 -4.00 6.68
C PRO A 61 -1.09 -4.50 7.37
N LEU A 62 -1.26 -5.32 8.41
CA LEU A 62 -0.18 -6.06 9.07
C LEU A 62 -0.07 -7.43 8.41
N SER A 63 0.77 -7.51 7.39
CA SER A 63 0.93 -8.69 6.56
C SER A 63 1.78 -9.77 7.25
N SER A 64 1.35 -11.03 7.17
CA SER A 64 2.16 -12.20 7.53
C SER A 64 2.67 -12.95 6.29
N PRO A 65 3.73 -13.77 6.39
CA PRO A 65 4.14 -14.63 5.28
C PRO A 65 3.02 -15.55 4.78
N GLU A 66 2.20 -16.11 5.68
CA GLU A 66 1.07 -16.99 5.34
C GLU A 66 -0.01 -16.24 4.58
N TRP A 67 -0.33 -15.01 5.02
CA TRP A 67 -1.25 -14.13 4.30
C TRP A 67 -0.71 -13.80 2.91
N ALA A 68 0.57 -13.44 2.80
CA ALA A 68 1.18 -13.05 1.53
C ALA A 68 1.16 -14.18 0.49
N ARG A 69 1.19 -15.45 0.94
CA ARG A 69 1.07 -16.63 0.06
C ARG A 69 -0.37 -16.99 -0.31
N SER A 70 -1.36 -16.52 0.44
CA SER A 70 -2.77 -16.93 0.27
C SER A 70 -3.66 -15.84 -0.33
N VAL A 71 -3.30 -14.57 -0.17
CA VAL A 71 -4.09 -13.45 -0.70
C VAL A 71 -4.28 -13.56 -2.22
N ARG A 72 -5.54 -13.35 -2.65
CA ARG A 72 -5.93 -13.29 -4.06
C ARG A 72 -6.50 -11.91 -4.36
N ILE A 73 -6.26 -11.47 -5.58
CA ILE A 73 -6.76 -10.19 -6.08
C ILE A 73 -7.48 -10.41 -7.41
N ASP A 74 -8.55 -9.64 -7.63
CA ASP A 74 -9.03 -9.24 -8.95
C ASP A 74 -8.25 -7.98 -9.32
N LEU A 75 -7.29 -8.11 -10.25
CA LEU A 75 -6.36 -7.02 -10.53
C LEU A 75 -7.07 -5.74 -11.00
N PRO A 76 -8.05 -5.75 -11.93
CA PRO A 76 -8.80 -4.55 -12.31
C PRO A 76 -9.49 -3.84 -11.13
N GLN A 77 -10.15 -4.58 -10.24
CA GLN A 77 -10.81 -4.00 -9.07
C GLN A 77 -9.79 -3.45 -8.07
N THR A 78 -8.69 -4.17 -7.83
CA THR A 78 -7.62 -3.70 -6.95
C THR A 78 -6.93 -2.45 -7.49
N LEU A 79 -6.77 -2.31 -8.80
CA LEU A 79 -6.28 -1.07 -9.42
C LEU A 79 -7.26 0.09 -9.24
N SER A 80 -8.57 -0.17 -9.34
CA SER A 80 -9.60 0.85 -9.11
C SER A 80 -9.59 1.33 -7.65
N TYR A 81 -9.42 0.40 -6.71
CA TYR A 81 -9.25 0.71 -5.29
C TYR A 81 -7.98 1.52 -5.03
N ALA A 82 -6.84 1.14 -5.62
CA ALA A 82 -5.59 1.89 -5.51
C ALA A 82 -5.74 3.33 -6.02
N GLN A 83 -6.45 3.54 -7.13
CA GLN A 83 -6.75 4.89 -7.64
C GLN A 83 -7.54 5.72 -6.62
N ALA A 84 -8.50 5.13 -5.91
CA ALA A 84 -9.25 5.83 -4.88
C ALA A 84 -8.39 6.17 -3.65
N VAL A 85 -7.48 5.27 -3.25
CA VAL A 85 -6.50 5.54 -2.20
C VAL A 85 -5.62 6.73 -2.61
N HIS A 86 -5.04 6.71 -3.81
CA HIS A 86 -4.21 7.82 -4.30
C HIS A 86 -4.99 9.14 -4.39
N ALA A 87 -6.24 9.11 -4.86
CA ALA A 87 -7.09 10.31 -4.87
C ALA A 87 -7.37 10.85 -3.45
N ALA A 88 -7.55 9.97 -2.46
CA ALA A 88 -7.72 10.36 -1.07
C ALA A 88 -6.42 10.89 -0.43
N THR A 89 -5.26 10.39 -0.88
CA THR A 89 -3.92 10.89 -0.54
C THR A 89 -3.73 12.29 -1.11
N ASP A 90 -3.95 12.49 -2.42
CA ASP A 90 -3.83 13.79 -3.09
C ASP A 90 -4.75 14.84 -2.46
N ALA A 91 -6.00 14.46 -2.18
CA ALA A 91 -6.96 15.32 -1.51
C ALA A 91 -6.50 15.71 -0.09
N TYR A 92 -5.85 14.80 0.64
CA TYR A 92 -5.29 15.11 1.96
C TYR A 92 -4.10 16.07 1.84
N LEU A 93 -3.14 15.77 0.98
CA LEU A 93 -1.95 16.59 0.75
C LEU A 93 -2.31 18.02 0.33
N ALA A 94 -3.35 18.19 -0.48
CA ALA A 94 -3.84 19.51 -0.89
C ALA A 94 -4.40 20.36 0.26
N THR A 95 -4.69 19.77 1.43
CA THR A 95 -5.14 20.51 2.61
C THR A 95 -4.01 20.94 3.54
N LEU A 96 -2.80 20.39 3.37
CA LEU A 96 -1.70 20.61 4.29
C LEU A 96 -1.00 21.94 4.02
N THR A 97 -0.70 22.64 5.11
CA THR A 97 0.28 23.73 5.16
C THR A 97 1.63 23.20 5.65
N ASP A 98 2.68 24.03 5.55
CA ASP A 98 4.00 23.68 6.09
C ASP A 98 3.95 23.43 7.61
N GLU A 99 3.14 24.21 8.36
CA GLU A 99 2.97 24.05 9.81
C GLU A 99 2.29 22.72 10.15
N ASP A 100 1.36 22.25 9.31
CA ASP A 100 0.69 20.96 9.52
C ASP A 100 1.67 19.78 9.47
N LEU A 101 2.79 19.91 8.74
CA LEU A 101 3.82 18.87 8.66
C LEU A 101 4.56 18.66 9.98
N ASP A 102 4.63 19.69 10.82
CA ASP A 102 5.28 19.66 12.13
C ASP A 102 4.35 19.19 13.25
N ARG A 103 3.05 19.02 12.97
CA ARG A 103 2.08 18.51 13.93
C ARG A 103 2.48 17.12 14.42
N ASP A 104 2.68 17.00 15.72
CA ASP A 104 3.06 15.77 16.40
C ASP A 104 1.84 14.87 16.68
N LEU A 105 2.02 13.57 16.45
CA LEU A 105 1.00 12.54 16.65
C LEU A 105 1.56 11.46 17.58
N ASP A 106 0.82 11.15 18.64
CA ASP A 106 1.12 10.01 19.52
C ASP A 106 0.60 8.71 18.89
N LEU A 107 1.51 7.92 18.35
CA LEU A 107 1.28 6.59 17.78
C LEU A 107 1.82 5.48 18.69
N THR A 108 1.95 5.73 19.99
CA THR A 108 2.42 4.74 20.97
C THR A 108 1.51 3.50 20.98
N ALA A 109 0.21 3.65 20.77
CA ALA A 109 -0.73 2.54 20.64
C ALA A 109 -0.42 1.60 19.46
N PHE A 110 0.28 2.11 18.44
CA PHE A 110 0.76 1.33 17.28
C PHE A 110 2.22 0.88 17.44
N GLY A 111 2.86 1.14 18.59
CA GLY A 111 4.26 0.81 18.85
C GLY A 111 5.28 1.71 18.14
N LEU A 112 4.85 2.85 17.60
CA LEU A 112 5.70 3.77 16.81
C LEU A 112 6.16 5.01 17.59
N GLY A 113 5.60 5.24 18.77
CA GLY A 113 5.89 6.44 19.57
C GLY A 113 5.34 7.70 18.92
N HIS A 114 6.02 8.82 19.15
CA HIS A 114 5.64 10.12 18.59
C HIS A 114 6.26 10.34 17.20
N MET A 115 5.45 10.79 16.25
CA MET A 115 5.90 11.14 14.90
C MET A 115 5.17 12.38 14.40
N THR A 116 5.85 13.24 13.66
CA THR A 116 5.18 14.35 12.96
C THR A 116 4.46 13.85 11.71
N VAL A 117 3.45 14.60 11.25
CA VAL A 117 2.77 14.35 9.98
C VAL A 117 3.76 14.20 8.82
N GLY A 118 4.75 15.08 8.74
CA GLY A 118 5.78 15.02 7.71
C GLY A 118 6.61 13.73 7.76
N VAL A 119 6.94 13.25 8.96
CA VAL A 119 7.65 11.97 9.12
C VAL A 119 6.78 10.79 8.66
N ILE A 120 5.48 10.79 8.99
CA ILE A 120 4.54 9.74 8.58
C ILE A 120 4.42 9.72 7.05
N LEU A 121 4.19 10.86 6.41
CA LEU A 121 4.12 10.96 4.95
C LEU A 121 5.42 10.48 4.27
N ASN A 122 6.58 10.90 4.79
CA ASN A 122 7.86 10.50 4.23
C ASN A 122 8.17 9.01 4.41
N ARG A 123 7.89 8.43 5.57
CA ARG A 123 8.30 7.04 5.90
C ARG A 123 7.25 6.00 5.57
N MET A 124 5.99 6.27 5.90
CA MET A 124 4.90 5.29 5.81
C MET A 124 4.16 5.38 4.48
N VAL A 125 4.34 6.45 3.71
CA VAL A 125 3.77 6.60 2.38
C VAL A 125 4.88 6.57 1.33
N LEU A 126 5.68 7.64 1.22
CA LEU A 126 6.66 7.79 0.14
C LEU A 126 7.75 6.71 0.17
N GLY A 127 8.47 6.58 1.28
CA GLY A 127 9.56 5.60 1.41
C GLY A 127 9.06 4.15 1.42
N HIS A 128 7.85 3.90 1.90
CA HIS A 128 7.27 2.56 1.86
C HIS A 128 6.90 2.14 0.44
N VAL A 129 6.21 3.02 -0.31
CA VAL A 129 5.85 2.77 -1.71
C VAL A 129 7.11 2.65 -2.59
N ASP A 130 8.15 3.46 -2.36
CA ASP A 130 9.43 3.34 -3.08
C ASP A 130 10.06 1.94 -2.89
N ASN A 131 10.13 1.47 -1.64
CA ASN A 131 10.64 0.13 -1.34
C ASN A 131 9.81 -0.97 -2.04
N MET A 132 8.48 -0.90 -1.96
CA MET A 132 7.58 -1.88 -2.59
C MET A 132 7.69 -1.84 -4.11
N THR A 133 7.91 -0.67 -4.70
CA THR A 133 8.11 -0.53 -6.15
C THR A 133 9.41 -1.22 -6.59
N GLY A 134 10.47 -1.13 -5.79
CA GLY A 134 11.71 -1.87 -6.01
C GLY A 134 11.49 -3.40 -6.01
N GLU A 135 10.77 -3.91 -5.01
CA GLU A 135 10.42 -5.34 -4.95
C GLU A 135 9.59 -5.78 -6.17
N ILE A 136 8.54 -5.03 -6.51
CA ILE A 136 7.70 -5.32 -7.68
C ILE A 136 8.54 -5.30 -8.96
N SER A 137 9.47 -4.36 -9.10
CA SER A 137 10.38 -4.27 -10.26
C SER A 137 11.22 -5.54 -10.41
N VAL A 138 11.80 -6.05 -9.31
CA VAL A 138 12.55 -7.31 -9.30
C VAL A 138 11.64 -8.49 -9.65
N LEU A 139 10.44 -8.57 -9.05
CA LEU A 139 9.49 -9.66 -9.29
C LEU A 139 9.00 -9.69 -10.74
N LYS A 140 8.81 -8.53 -11.38
CA LYS A 140 8.53 -8.44 -12.83
C LYS A 140 9.71 -8.93 -13.66
N GLY A 141 10.93 -8.52 -13.29
CA GLY A 141 12.17 -8.92 -13.97
C GLY A 141 12.43 -10.43 -13.91
N LEU A 142 12.21 -11.07 -12.76
CA LEU A 142 12.31 -12.53 -12.58
C LEU A 142 11.34 -13.30 -13.49
N GLN A 143 10.24 -12.67 -13.88
CA GLN A 143 9.23 -13.23 -14.78
C GLN A 143 9.40 -12.78 -16.24
N GLY A 144 10.55 -12.17 -16.58
CA GLY A 144 10.89 -11.76 -17.95
C GLY A 144 10.17 -10.51 -18.44
N THR A 145 9.56 -9.71 -17.56
CA THR A 145 8.87 -8.46 -17.91
C THR A 145 9.61 -7.22 -17.42
N LYS A 146 9.29 -6.07 -18.00
CA LYS A 146 9.91 -4.78 -17.64
C LYS A 146 9.54 -4.38 -16.21
N GLY A 147 10.54 -4.18 -15.36
CA GLY A 147 10.41 -3.56 -14.04
C GLY A 147 10.24 -2.04 -14.13
N TYR A 148 11.19 -1.29 -13.59
CA TYR A 148 11.22 0.18 -13.70
C TYR A 148 11.19 0.69 -15.15
N PRO A 149 10.61 1.89 -15.39
CA PRO A 149 10.68 2.57 -16.67
C PRO A 149 12.06 3.21 -16.85
N ILE A 150 13.07 2.38 -17.10
CA ILE A 150 14.38 2.80 -17.65
C ILE A 150 14.38 2.74 -19.18
#